data_AF-A0A1C5WCK8-F1
#
_entry.id   AF-A0A1C5WCK8-F1
#
_cell.length_a   1.000
_cell.length_b   1.000
_cell.length_c   1.000
_cell.angle_alpha   90.00
_cell.angle_beta   90.00
_cell.angle_gamma   90.00
#
_symmetry.space_group_name_H-M   'P 1'
#
loop_
_entity.id
_entity.type
_entity.pdbx_description
1 polymer ?
#
loop_
_entity_poly.entity_id
_entity_poly.type
_entity_poly.pdbx_seq_one_letter_code
_entity_poly.pdbx_strand_id
1 'polypeptide(L)'
;MPIDTTVIEGFESMTAEQKVEALLKVEVPEKIDLSGYVKKDLFDKTASELAEAKKTIKGKMSEDEAAKAQADADRKALEDKYTELLRKSTIAEHTARYIAMPGYDEKLARETAEALFDGNMEKVFENQQKANAAYEKKLRADLVKQDPKPDGAGGGSEEKDEAVEFAKKLGKQRADALKNANEGLKHYF
;
A
#
# COMPACT_ATOMS: atom_id res chain seq x y z
N MET A 1 -25.86 -81.94 1.85
CA MET A 1 -25.47 -81.90 0.43
C MET A 1 -25.47 -83.33 -0.07
N PRO A 2 -26.16 -83.65 -1.17
CA PRO A 2 -26.01 -84.96 -1.80
C PRO A 2 -24.55 -85.12 -2.24
N ILE A 3 -23.93 -86.26 -1.94
CA ILE A 3 -22.58 -86.59 -2.42
C ILE A 3 -22.72 -86.91 -3.91
N ASP A 4 -21.91 -86.26 -4.74
CA ASP A 4 -21.85 -86.58 -6.15
C ASP A 4 -21.18 -87.96 -6.32
N THR A 5 -21.94 -88.97 -6.75
CA THR A 5 -21.45 -90.33 -6.92
C THR A 5 -20.87 -90.58 -8.31
N THR A 6 -20.91 -89.59 -9.21
CA THR A 6 -20.33 -89.71 -10.56
C THR A 6 -18.80 -89.72 -10.55
N VAL A 7 -18.20 -89.30 -9.45
CA VAL A 7 -16.74 -89.31 -9.22
C VAL A 7 -16.23 -90.69 -8.79
N ILE A 8 -17.12 -91.64 -8.49
CA ILE A 8 -16.79 -93.03 -8.11
C ILE A 8 -17.05 -93.95 -9.31
N GLU A 9 -15.97 -94.35 -10.00
CA GLU A 9 -16.08 -95.27 -11.14
C GLU A 9 -16.70 -96.61 -10.72
N GLY A 10 -17.78 -97.03 -11.41
CA GLY A 10 -18.43 -98.32 -11.17
C GLY A 10 -19.37 -98.38 -9.95
N PHE A 11 -19.73 -97.24 -9.35
CA PHE A 11 -20.59 -97.17 -8.16
C PHE A 11 -21.94 -97.89 -8.30
N GLU A 12 -22.53 -97.91 -9.50
CA GLU A 12 -23.81 -98.59 -9.74
C GLU A 12 -23.68 -100.12 -9.67
N SER A 13 -22.55 -100.67 -10.10
CA SER A 13 -22.26 -102.11 -10.17
C SER A 13 -21.65 -102.73 -8.89
N MET A 14 -21.36 -101.93 -7.86
CA MET A 14 -20.80 -102.38 -6.59
C MET A 14 -21.83 -103.04 -5.66
N THR A 15 -21.40 -103.93 -4.76
CA THR A 15 -22.24 -104.45 -3.67
C THR A 15 -22.51 -103.37 -2.63
N ALA A 16 -23.54 -103.54 -1.79
CA ALA A 16 -23.94 -102.52 -0.80
C ALA A 16 -22.77 -102.12 0.14
N GLU A 17 -21.93 -103.07 0.53
CA GLU A 17 -20.76 -102.84 1.39
C GLU A 17 -19.67 -102.05 0.66
N GLN A 18 -19.43 -102.35 -0.61
CA GLN A 18 -18.47 -101.65 -1.46
C GLN A 18 -18.89 -100.22 -1.76
N LYS A 19 -20.19 -99.95 -1.92
CA LYS A 19 -20.73 -98.59 -2.09
C LYS A 19 -20.53 -97.75 -0.83
N VAL A 20 -20.74 -98.34 0.36
CA VAL A 20 -20.52 -97.65 1.65
C VAL A 20 -19.05 -97.32 1.83
N GLU A 21 -18.15 -98.26 1.53
CA GLU A 21 -16.70 -98.02 1.62
C GLU A 21 -16.21 -96.99 0.60
N ALA A 22 -16.73 -97.03 -0.63
CA ALA A 22 -16.39 -96.05 -1.66
C ALA A 22 -16.87 -94.65 -1.27
N LEU A 23 -18.10 -94.50 -0.75
CA LEU A 23 -18.63 -93.22 -0.25
C LEU A 23 -17.82 -92.67 0.93
N LEU A 24 -17.33 -93.54 1.83
CA LEU A 24 -16.49 -93.15 2.96
C LEU A 24 -15.09 -92.69 2.53
N LYS A 25 -14.59 -93.19 1.39
CA LYS A 25 -13.29 -92.81 0.81
C LYS A 25 -13.36 -91.62 -0.14
N VAL A 26 -14.54 -91.12 -0.50
CA VAL A 26 -14.66 -89.89 -1.28
C VAL A 26 -14.28 -88.70 -0.39
N GLU A 27 -13.10 -88.16 -0.64
CA GLU A 27 -12.70 -86.85 -0.11
C GLU A 27 -13.62 -85.79 -0.69
N VAL A 28 -14.48 -85.23 0.16
CA VAL A 28 -15.29 -84.06 -0.19
C VAL A 28 -14.33 -82.88 -0.32
N PRO A 29 -14.21 -82.25 -1.51
CA PRO A 29 -13.33 -81.10 -1.66
C PRO A 29 -13.75 -80.00 -0.68
N GLU A 30 -12.78 -79.48 0.08
CA GLU A 30 -13.03 -78.40 1.02
C GLU A 30 -13.73 -77.24 0.32
N LYS A 31 -14.77 -76.69 0.97
CA LYS A 31 -15.49 -75.53 0.44
C LYS A 31 -14.47 -74.42 0.17
N ILE A 32 -14.37 -74.02 -1.09
CA ILE A 32 -13.54 -72.89 -1.51
C ILE A 32 -13.93 -71.68 -0.65
N ASP A 33 -13.00 -71.21 0.17
CA ASP A 33 -13.21 -70.03 1.02
C ASP A 33 -13.20 -68.78 0.14
N LEU A 34 -14.40 -68.29 -0.16
CA LEU A 34 -14.65 -67.10 -0.99
C LEU A 34 -14.76 -65.82 -0.14
N SER A 35 -14.40 -65.86 1.15
CA SER A 35 -14.49 -64.70 2.06
C SER A 35 -13.72 -63.46 1.57
N GLY A 36 -12.68 -63.64 0.74
CA GLY A 36 -11.93 -62.56 0.08
C GLY A 36 -12.32 -62.28 -1.37
N TYR A 37 -13.30 -63.00 -1.93
CA TYR A 37 -13.64 -62.86 -3.35
C TYR A 37 -14.55 -61.66 -3.58
N VAL A 38 -14.01 -60.65 -4.26
CA VAL A 38 -14.79 -59.53 -4.78
C VAL A 38 -15.18 -59.84 -6.21
N LYS A 39 -16.48 -59.76 -6.52
CA LYS A 39 -16.98 -59.91 -7.89
C LYS A 39 -16.34 -58.85 -8.78
N LYS A 40 -15.85 -59.27 -9.95
CA LYS A 40 -15.20 -58.40 -10.92
C LYS A 40 -16.01 -57.13 -11.23
N ASP A 41 -17.33 -57.26 -11.42
CA ASP A 41 -18.20 -56.11 -11.70
C ASP A 41 -18.21 -55.07 -10.57
N LEU A 42 -18.13 -55.52 -9.31
CA LEU A 42 -18.08 -54.64 -8.14
C LEU A 42 -16.71 -53.96 -8.01
N PHE A 43 -15.65 -54.70 -8.34
CA PHE A 43 -14.28 -54.16 -8.37
C PHE A 43 -14.12 -53.12 -9.50
N ASP A 44 -14.53 -53.44 -10.73
CA ASP A 44 -14.42 -52.56 -11.88
C ASP A 44 -15.26 -51.28 -11.69
N LYS A 45 -16.45 -51.40 -11.09
CA LYS A 45 -17.30 -50.25 -10.75
C LYS A 45 -16.64 -49.35 -9.70
N THR A 46 -16.18 -49.91 -8.59
CA THR A 46 -15.55 -49.12 -7.52
C THR A 46 -14.22 -48.52 -7.95
N ALA A 47 -13.43 -49.23 -8.77
CA ALA A 47 -12.21 -48.71 -9.37
C ALA A 47 -12.48 -47.50 -10.28
N SER A 48 -13.55 -47.56 -11.09
CA SER A 48 -13.96 -46.47 -11.98
C SER A 48 -14.44 -45.25 -11.19
N GLU A 49 -15.31 -45.44 -10.20
CA GLU A 49 -15.80 -44.38 -9.31
C GLU A 49 -14.64 -43.71 -8.53
N LEU A 50 -13.67 -44.50 -8.08
CA LEU A 50 -12.50 -44.00 -7.37
C LEU A 50 -11.56 -43.22 -8.31
N ALA A 51 -11.42 -43.65 -9.57
CA ALA A 51 -10.67 -42.91 -10.57
C ALA A 51 -11.31 -41.56 -10.90
N GLU A 52 -12.63 -41.52 -11.08
CA GLU A 52 -13.38 -40.28 -11.31
C GLU A 52 -13.36 -39.35 -10.10
N ALA A 53 -13.52 -39.89 -8.89
CA ALA A 53 -13.41 -39.14 -7.65
C ALA A 53 -12.01 -38.54 -7.48
N LYS A 54 -10.95 -39.32 -7.74
CA LYS A 54 -9.56 -38.82 -7.72
C LYS A 54 -9.35 -37.71 -8.74
N LYS A 55 -9.87 -37.85 -9.97
CA LYS A 55 -9.77 -36.83 -11.01
C LYS A 55 -10.49 -35.54 -10.60
N THR A 56 -11.69 -35.66 -10.03
CA THR A 56 -12.51 -34.53 -9.57
C THR A 56 -11.85 -33.81 -8.40
N ILE A 57 -11.35 -34.54 -7.40
CA ILE A 57 -10.66 -33.94 -6.24
C ILE A 57 -9.39 -33.23 -6.70
N LYS A 58 -8.59 -33.85 -7.57
CA LYS A 58 -7.37 -33.22 -8.09
C LYS A 58 -7.67 -31.97 -8.92
N GLY A 59 -8.73 -31.99 -9.73
CA GLY A 59 -9.22 -30.82 -10.47
C GLY A 59 -9.64 -29.68 -9.53
N LYS A 60 -10.49 -29.98 -8.55
CA LYS A 60 -10.95 -28.99 -7.55
C LYS A 60 -9.81 -28.42 -6.73
N MET A 61 -8.86 -29.24 -6.29
CA MET A 61 -7.68 -28.74 -5.57
C MET A 61 -6.84 -27.78 -6.43
N SER A 62 -6.69 -28.09 -7.73
CA SER A 62 -5.98 -27.20 -8.67
C SER A 62 -6.72 -25.90 -8.91
N GLU A 63 -8.06 -25.93 -8.98
CA GLU A 63 -8.89 -24.72 -9.15
C GLU A 63 -8.90 -23.86 -7.88
N ASP A 64 -9.01 -24.48 -6.69
CA ASP A 64 -8.97 -23.78 -5.40
C ASP A 64 -7.60 -23.14 -5.15
N GLU A 65 -6.51 -23.80 -5.54
CA GLU A 65 -5.16 -23.25 -5.42
C GLU A 65 -4.94 -22.07 -6.38
N ALA A 66 -5.45 -22.16 -7.61
CA ALA A 66 -5.43 -21.06 -8.56
C ALA A 66 -6.32 -19.87 -8.09
N ALA A 67 -7.50 -20.16 -7.54
CA ALA A 67 -8.41 -19.16 -7.02
C ALA A 67 -7.82 -18.42 -5.79
N LYS A 68 -7.12 -19.14 -4.90
CA LYS A 68 -6.39 -18.54 -3.78
C LYS A 68 -5.24 -17.66 -4.26
N ALA A 69 -4.43 -18.14 -5.20
CA ALA A 69 -3.34 -17.34 -5.77
C ALA A 69 -3.85 -16.06 -6.43
N GLN A 70 -4.98 -16.13 -7.15
CA GLN A 70 -5.62 -14.97 -7.75
C GLN A 70 -6.19 -14.02 -6.68
N ALA A 71 -6.87 -14.55 -5.66
CA ALA A 71 -7.41 -13.74 -4.58
C ALA A 71 -6.31 -13.02 -3.77
N ASP A 72 -5.17 -13.67 -3.52
CA ASP A 72 -4.02 -13.05 -2.86
C ASP A 72 -3.37 -11.97 -3.74
N ALA A 73 -3.25 -12.22 -5.05
CA ALA A 73 -2.78 -11.23 -6.01
C ALA A 73 -3.72 -10.01 -6.09
N ASP A 74 -5.02 -10.24 -6.16
CA ASP A 74 -6.04 -9.20 -6.22
C ASP A 74 -6.10 -8.41 -4.90
N ARG A 75 -5.96 -9.09 -3.75
CA ARG A 75 -5.90 -8.44 -2.44
C ARG A 75 -4.69 -7.53 -2.33
N LYS A 76 -3.51 -8.03 -2.73
CA LYS A 76 -2.28 -7.22 -2.73
C LYS A 76 -2.40 -6.03 -3.67
N ALA A 77 -2.95 -6.22 -4.87
CA ALA A 77 -3.19 -5.15 -5.82
C ALA A 77 -4.18 -4.10 -5.28
N LEU A 78 -5.18 -4.52 -4.50
CA LEU A 78 -6.14 -3.62 -3.86
C LEU A 78 -5.50 -2.85 -2.69
N GLU A 79 -4.69 -3.51 -1.87
CA GLU A 79 -3.93 -2.88 -0.78
C GLU A 79 -2.94 -1.84 -1.32
N ASP A 80 -2.23 -2.15 -2.41
CA ASP A 80 -1.30 -1.23 -3.08
C ASP A 80 -2.04 0.00 -3.62
N LYS A 81 -3.16 -0.21 -4.33
CA LYS A 81 -4.01 0.88 -4.86
C LYS A 81 -4.58 1.75 -3.74
N TYR A 82 -5.02 1.14 -2.64
CA TYR A 82 -5.55 1.86 -1.49
C TYR A 82 -4.48 2.75 -0.86
N THR A 83 -3.27 2.21 -0.68
CA THR A 83 -2.12 2.94 -0.12
C THR A 83 -1.70 4.08 -1.03
N GLU A 84 -1.66 3.86 -2.35
CA GLU A 84 -1.36 4.90 -3.33
C GLU A 84 -2.42 6.01 -3.33
N LEU A 85 -3.71 5.64 -3.27
CA LEU A 85 -4.81 6.60 -3.24
C LEU A 85 -4.79 7.43 -1.96
N LEU A 86 -4.57 6.79 -0.81
CA LEU A 86 -4.43 7.47 0.48
C LEU A 86 -3.28 8.47 0.43
N ARG A 87 -2.11 8.04 -0.06
CA ARG A 87 -0.94 8.91 -0.26
C ARG A 87 -1.29 10.12 -1.13
N LYS A 88 -1.87 9.91 -2.31
CA LYS A 88 -2.25 11.00 -3.22
C LYS A 88 -3.26 11.96 -2.59
N SER A 89 -4.27 11.43 -1.88
CA SER A 89 -5.30 12.24 -1.22
C SER A 89 -4.70 13.12 -0.13
N THR A 90 -3.85 12.55 0.75
CA THR A 90 -3.20 13.30 1.83
C THR A 90 -2.25 14.37 1.28
N ILE A 91 -1.45 14.03 0.26
CA ILE A 91 -0.56 15.00 -0.40
C ILE A 91 -1.38 16.13 -1.04
N ALA A 92 -2.49 15.82 -1.74
CA ALA A 92 -3.33 16.84 -2.36
C ALA A 92 -3.97 17.79 -1.33
N GLU A 93 -4.48 17.25 -0.22
CA GLU A 93 -5.03 18.04 0.88
C GLU A 93 -3.99 18.98 1.50
N HIS A 94 -2.79 18.46 1.78
CA HIS A 94 -1.69 19.27 2.31
C HIS A 94 -1.20 20.31 1.28
N THR A 95 -1.11 19.94 0.00
CA THR A 95 -0.74 20.86 -1.07
C THR A 95 -1.69 22.04 -1.12
N ALA A 96 -3.01 21.79 -1.06
CA ALA A 96 -4.01 22.85 -1.03
C ALA A 96 -3.84 23.79 0.19
N ARG A 97 -3.53 23.24 1.36
CA ARG A 97 -3.23 24.04 2.57
C ARG A 97 -1.97 24.88 2.40
N TYR A 98 -0.92 24.34 1.79
CA TYR A 98 0.32 25.07 1.54
C TYR A 98 0.15 26.18 0.50
N ILE A 99 -0.60 25.95 -0.59
CA ILE A 99 -0.90 26.98 -1.60
C ILE A 99 -1.65 28.17 -0.97
N ALA A 100 -2.50 27.93 0.02
CA ALA A 100 -3.21 28.99 0.75
C ALA A 100 -2.28 29.84 1.64
N MET A 101 -1.06 29.37 1.92
CA MET A 101 -0.09 30.10 2.74
C MET A 101 0.79 31.04 1.89
N PRO A 102 1.10 32.25 2.38
CA PRO A 102 1.95 33.18 1.66
C PRO A 102 3.36 32.60 1.41
N GLY A 103 3.91 32.86 0.21
CA GLY A 103 5.26 32.45 -0.15
C GLY A 103 5.37 31.05 -0.76
N TYR A 104 4.30 30.26 -0.74
CA TYR A 104 4.25 28.96 -1.41
C TYR A 104 3.70 29.09 -2.84
N ASP A 105 4.47 28.63 -3.82
CA ASP A 105 3.97 28.31 -5.15
C ASP A 105 3.49 26.85 -5.22
N GLU A 106 2.76 26.48 -6.28
CA GLU A 106 2.19 25.13 -6.44
C GLU A 106 3.25 24.02 -6.35
N LYS A 107 4.45 24.25 -6.90
CA LYS A 107 5.52 23.27 -6.89
C LYS A 107 6.10 23.12 -5.49
N LEU A 108 6.40 24.24 -4.82
CA LEU A 108 6.93 24.24 -3.46
C LEU A 108 5.92 23.65 -2.47
N ALA A 109 4.62 23.98 -2.62
CA ALA A 109 3.53 23.44 -1.83
C ALA A 109 3.42 21.92 -1.95
N ARG A 110 3.49 21.40 -3.19
CA ARG A 110 3.47 19.96 -3.45
C ARG A 110 4.71 19.26 -2.89
N GLU A 111 5.89 19.81 -3.11
CA GLU A 111 7.15 19.24 -2.59
C GLU A 111 7.16 19.22 -1.05
N THR A 112 6.57 20.22 -0.41
CA THR A 112 6.43 20.28 1.05
C THR A 112 5.39 19.30 1.57
N ALA A 113 4.27 19.14 0.87
CA ALA A 113 3.26 18.14 1.20
C ALA A 113 3.77 16.70 1.05
N GLU A 114 4.54 16.43 -0.02
CA GLU A 114 5.22 15.14 -0.23
C GLU A 114 6.23 14.86 0.90
N ALA A 115 7.07 15.84 1.23
CA ALA A 115 8.02 15.73 2.34
C ALA A 115 7.35 15.52 3.70
N LEU A 116 6.23 16.21 3.96
CA LEU A 116 5.43 16.04 5.17
C LEU A 116 4.84 14.64 5.26
N PHE A 117 4.31 14.11 4.15
CA PHE A 117 3.78 12.75 4.08
C PHE A 117 4.87 11.69 4.30
N ASP A 118 6.04 11.89 3.70
CA ASP A 118 7.20 10.98 3.82
C ASP A 118 7.96 11.13 5.16
N GLY A 119 7.52 12.05 6.05
CA GLY A 119 8.15 12.30 7.34
C GLY A 119 9.51 13.00 7.25
N ASN A 120 9.87 13.55 6.08
CA ASN A 120 11.11 14.27 5.85
C ASN A 120 11.01 15.71 6.34
N MET A 121 11.15 15.90 7.65
CA MET A 121 11.03 17.22 8.27
C MET A 121 12.15 18.19 7.88
N GLU A 122 13.36 17.70 7.60
CA GLU A 122 14.46 18.53 7.10
C GLU A 122 14.03 19.26 5.82
N LYS A 123 13.45 18.50 4.89
CA LYS A 123 12.94 19.04 3.63
C LYS A 123 11.75 19.99 3.82
N VAL A 124 10.86 19.70 4.78
CA VAL A 124 9.76 20.60 5.15
C VAL A 124 10.32 21.94 5.64
N PHE A 125 11.34 21.93 6.51
CA PHE A 125 11.96 23.16 7.01
C PHE A 125 12.70 23.93 5.91
N GLU A 126 13.45 23.25 5.04
CA GLU A 126 14.08 23.89 3.88
C GLU A 126 13.07 24.60 2.98
N ASN A 127 11.95 23.93 2.70
CA ASN A 127 10.91 24.51 1.86
C ASN A 127 10.18 25.66 2.55
N GLN A 128 9.95 25.58 3.86
CA GLN A 128 9.42 26.69 4.64
C GLN A 128 10.36 27.91 4.60
N GLN A 129 11.68 27.72 4.65
CA GLN A 129 12.64 28.82 4.50
C GLN A 129 12.55 29.47 3.12
N LYS A 130 12.41 28.66 2.04
CA LYS A 130 12.18 29.19 0.69
C LYS A 130 10.89 29.98 0.59
N ALA A 131 9.81 29.49 1.19
CA ALA A 131 8.53 30.18 1.22
C ALA A 131 8.63 31.52 1.98
N ASN A 132 9.31 31.53 3.14
CA ASN A 132 9.55 32.75 3.92
C ASN A 132 10.34 33.78 3.12
N ALA A 133 11.40 33.36 2.42
CA ALA A 133 12.21 34.25 1.58
C ALA A 133 11.39 34.82 0.41
N ALA A 134 10.54 34.01 -0.22
CA ALA A 134 9.64 34.46 -1.27
C ALA A 134 8.60 35.47 -0.74
N TYR A 135 8.03 35.21 0.44
CA TYR A 135 7.09 36.11 1.09
C TYR A 135 7.75 37.44 1.50
N GLU A 136 8.94 37.41 2.08
CA GLU A 136 9.71 38.60 2.47
C GLU A 136 10.06 39.45 1.24
N LYS A 137 10.46 38.83 0.13
CA LYS A 137 10.71 39.53 -1.14
C LYS A 137 9.45 40.23 -1.65
N LYS A 138 8.30 39.56 -1.58
CA LYS A 138 7.01 40.15 -1.97
C LYS A 138 6.65 41.33 -1.07
N LEU A 139 6.78 41.16 0.25
CA LEU A 139 6.51 42.22 1.22
C LEU A 139 7.40 43.45 0.99
N ARG A 140 8.71 43.28 0.76
CA ARG A 140 9.61 44.38 0.41
C ARG A 140 9.20 45.08 -0.88
N ALA A 141 8.83 44.32 -1.91
CA ALA A 141 8.37 44.90 -3.17
C ALA A 141 7.07 45.70 -3.00
N ASP A 142 6.14 45.23 -2.18
CA ASP A 142 4.88 45.91 -1.90
C ASP A 142 5.11 47.18 -1.05
N LEU A 143 6.03 47.15 -0.08
CA LEU A 143 6.46 48.34 0.68
C LEU A 143 7.10 49.40 -0.23
N VAL A 144 8.02 49.00 -1.12
CA VAL A 144 8.67 49.93 -2.07
C VAL A 144 7.68 50.52 -3.09
N LYS A 145 6.56 49.85 -3.36
CA LYS A 145 5.48 50.43 -4.19
C LYS A 145 4.59 51.40 -3.41
N GLN A 146 4.41 51.19 -2.11
CA GLN A 146 3.63 52.05 -1.24
C GLN A 146 4.37 53.31 -0.80
N ASP A 147 5.71 53.28 -0.74
CA ASP A 147 6.51 54.49 -0.69
C ASP A 147 6.64 55.05 -2.12
N PRO A 148 5.86 56.07 -2.53
CA PRO A 148 6.14 56.75 -3.79
C PRO A 148 7.57 57.24 -3.74
N LYS A 149 8.33 56.96 -4.80
CA LYS A 149 9.64 57.58 -5.02
C LYS A 149 9.47 59.08 -4.76
N PRO A 150 10.28 59.73 -3.89
CA PRO A 150 10.29 61.18 -3.86
C PRO A 150 10.54 61.66 -5.29
N ASP A 151 9.68 62.55 -5.79
CA ASP A 151 9.75 63.03 -7.17
C ASP A 151 11.18 63.48 -7.47
N GLY A 152 11.86 62.66 -8.27
CA GLY A 152 13.24 62.87 -8.64
C GLY A 152 13.31 63.94 -9.71
N ALA A 153 13.53 65.19 -9.28
CA ALA A 153 14.24 66.26 -9.97
C ALA A 153 14.56 65.99 -11.46
N GLY A 154 13.56 66.16 -12.33
CA GLY A 154 13.74 66.47 -13.74
C GLY A 154 13.81 67.98 -13.88
N GLY A 155 14.92 68.48 -14.43
CA GLY A 155 15.27 69.90 -14.44
C GLY A 155 14.23 70.80 -15.09
N GLY A 156 13.97 71.92 -14.41
CA GLY A 156 13.16 73.03 -14.90
C GLY A 156 13.24 74.18 -13.90
N SER A 157 14.15 75.12 -14.17
CA SER A 157 14.14 76.54 -13.78
C SER A 157 13.27 77.00 -12.60
N GLU A 158 13.94 77.57 -11.61
CA GLU A 158 13.41 78.59 -10.67
C GLU A 158 12.32 78.15 -9.69
N GLU A 159 12.68 77.39 -8.65
CA GLU A 159 11.95 77.48 -7.38
C GLU A 159 12.88 77.22 -6.19
N LYS A 160 12.83 78.14 -5.23
CA LYS A 160 13.83 78.31 -4.17
C LYS A 160 13.66 77.25 -3.07
N ASP A 161 14.72 76.45 -2.92
CA ASP A 161 15.41 76.21 -1.64
C ASP A 161 14.65 75.63 -0.43
N GLU A 162 13.50 74.97 -0.58
CA GLU A 162 12.85 74.28 0.56
C GLU A 162 13.66 73.08 1.09
N ALA A 163 14.29 72.31 0.20
CA ALA A 163 15.14 71.19 0.59
C ALA A 163 16.42 71.65 1.31
N VAL A 164 16.96 72.81 0.91
CA VAL A 164 18.14 73.41 1.53
C VAL A 164 17.79 74.06 2.87
N GLU A 165 16.63 74.74 2.96
CA GLU A 165 16.08 75.23 4.23
C GLU A 165 15.82 74.07 5.21
N PHE A 166 15.24 72.96 4.76
CA PHE A 166 15.01 71.78 5.58
C PHE A 166 16.33 71.17 6.09
N ALA A 167 17.32 71.01 5.21
CA ALA A 167 18.65 70.53 5.58
C ALA A 167 19.33 71.47 6.59
N LYS A 168 19.19 72.78 6.42
CA LYS A 168 19.73 73.79 7.34
C LYS A 168 19.03 73.76 8.70
N LYS A 169 17.71 73.57 8.72
CA LYS A 169 16.91 73.46 9.96
C LYS A 169 17.24 72.19 10.73
N LEU A 170 17.40 71.06 10.03
CA LEU A 170 17.80 69.78 10.63
C LEU A 170 19.23 69.84 11.18
N GLY A 171 20.16 70.47 10.43
CA GLY A 171 21.52 70.71 10.90
C GLY A 171 21.55 71.58 12.16
N LYS A 172 20.73 72.63 12.22
CA LYS A 172 20.61 73.51 13.38
C LYS A 172 20.02 72.79 14.59
N GLN A 173 18.96 72.01 14.41
CA GLN A 173 18.37 71.18 15.48
C GLN A 173 19.37 70.17 16.04
N ARG A 174 20.18 69.53 15.18
CA ARG A 174 21.23 68.61 15.64
C ARG A 174 22.33 69.34 16.41
N ALA A 175 22.74 70.53 15.96
CA ALA A 175 23.73 71.33 16.67
C ALA A 175 23.21 71.82 18.04
N ASP A 176 21.96 72.26 18.12
CA ASP A 176 21.32 72.69 19.37
C ASP A 176 21.12 71.51 20.35
N ALA A 177 20.73 70.34 19.85
CA ALA A 177 20.64 69.12 20.66
C ALA A 177 22.01 68.70 21.23
N LEU A 178 23.08 68.80 20.42
CA LEU A 178 24.44 68.51 20.88
C LEU A 178 24.93 69.53 21.90
N LYS A 179 24.60 70.82 21.72
CA LYS A 179 24.96 71.87 22.69
C LYS A 179 24.24 71.67 24.02
N ASN A 180 22.94 71.39 24.00
CA ASN A 180 22.14 71.11 25.20
C ASN A 180 22.61 69.82 25.91
N ALA A 181 22.95 68.77 25.16
CA ALA A 181 23.50 67.55 25.74
C ALA A 181 24.85 67.81 26.44
N ASN A 182 25.69 68.66 25.87
CA ASN A 182 27.00 68.99 26.42
C ASN A 182 26.90 69.96 27.62
N GLU A 183 25.90 70.84 27.66
CA GLU A 183 25.58 71.67 28.83
C GLU A 183 24.98 70.83 29.97
N GLY A 184 24.11 69.86 29.67
CA GLY A 184 23.60 68.91 30.66
C GLY A 184 24.70 68.04 31.29
N LEU A 185 25.73 67.67 30.51
CA LEU A 185 26.87 66.92 31.02
C LEU A 185 27.78 67.72 31.96
N LYS A 186 27.86 69.05 31.78
CA LYS A 186 28.62 69.95 32.68
C LYS A 186 27.96 70.16 34.05
N HIS A 187 26.70 69.76 34.21
CA HIS A 187 26.01 69.81 35.51
C HIS A 187 26.16 68.52 36.32
N TYR A 188 26.81 67.50 35.76
CA TYR A 188 27.06 66.20 36.42
C TYR A 188 28.54 65.90 36.67
N PHE A 189 29.45 66.86 36.43
CA PHE A 189 30.87 66.83 36.80
C PHE A 189 31.30 68.13 37.47
#